data_AF-A0A352GJ92-F1
#
_entry.id   AF-A0A352GJ92-F1
#
_cell.length_a   1.000
_cell.length_b   1.000
_cell.length_c   1.000
_cell.angle_alpha   90.00
_cell.angle_beta   90.00
_cell.angle_gamma   90.00
#
_symmetry.space_group_name_H-M   'P 1'
#
loop_
_entity.id
_entity.type
_entity.pdbx_description
1 polymer ?
#
loop_
_entity_poly.entity_id
_entity_poly.type
_entity_poly.pdbx_seq_one_letter_code
_entity_poly.pdbx_strand_id
1 'polypeptide(L)' 'PANGKREDYMRASLETAADGRAVATAFPRQDSAMLAAFTKADCLIIRDIGAQPAKAGDLVRILPLGFGALRF' A
#
# COMPACT_ATOMS: atom_id res chain seq x y z
N PRO A 1 5.36 -12.07 1.40
CA PRO A 1 6.70 -12.56 1.83
C PRO A 1 7.15 -11.78 3.07
N ALA A 2 8.11 -12.31 3.85
CA ALA A 2 8.73 -11.54 4.94
C ALA A 2 9.54 -10.39 4.32
N ASN A 3 9.55 -9.23 4.98
CA ASN A 3 10.23 -8.08 4.42
C ASN A 3 11.75 -8.19 4.54
N GLY A 4 12.48 -7.60 3.59
CA GLY A 4 13.93 -7.72 3.46
C GLY A 4 14.72 -6.91 4.48
N LYS A 5 16.00 -6.66 4.15
CA LYS A 5 16.93 -5.84 4.96
C LYS A 5 16.66 -4.33 4.88
N ARG A 6 15.61 -3.92 4.18
CA ARG A 6 15.20 -2.52 3.96
C ARG A 6 13.72 -2.41 4.27
N GLU A 7 13.31 -1.22 4.68
CA GLU A 7 11.91 -0.87 4.76
C GLU A 7 11.34 -0.84 3.33
N ASP A 8 10.23 -1.54 3.12
CA ASP A 8 9.58 -1.62 1.81
C ASP A 8 8.34 -0.74 1.83
N TYR A 9 8.21 0.08 0.79
CA TYR A 9 7.06 0.96 0.56
C TYR A 9 6.26 0.42 -0.62
N MET A 10 5.24 -0.39 -0.32
CA MET A 10 4.44 -1.05 -1.34
C MET A 10 3.31 -0.14 -1.81
N ARG A 11 3.23 0.11 -3.12
CA ARG A 11 2.17 0.93 -3.71
C ARG A 11 0.82 0.22 -3.60
N ALA A 12 -0.21 0.94 -3.17
CA ALA A 12 -1.54 0.40 -2.95
C ALA A 12 -2.64 1.39 -3.36
N SER A 13 -3.79 0.85 -3.73
CA SER A 13 -5.03 1.63 -3.77
C SER A 13 -5.65 1.67 -2.37
N LEU A 14 -6.38 2.75 -2.08
CA LEU A 14 -7.06 2.95 -0.80
C LEU A 14 -8.55 3.10 -1.05
N GLU A 15 -9.35 2.18 -0.51
CA GLU A 15 -10.80 2.21 -0.62
C GLU A 15 -11.44 2.35 0.76
N THR A 16 -12.58 3.03 0.84
CA THR A 16 -13.38 3.06 2.07
C THR A 16 -14.40 1.94 1.98
N ALA A 17 -14.30 0.95 2.88
CA ALA A 17 -15.26 -0.14 2.98
C ALA A 17 -16.61 0.36 3.51
N ALA A 18 -17.66 -0.48 3.35
CA ALA A 18 -19.03 -0.13 3.76
C ALA A 18 -19.18 0.14 5.27
N ASP A 19 -18.24 -0.33 6.09
CA ASP A 19 -18.15 -0.10 7.53
C ASP A 19 -17.36 1.18 7.90
N GLY A 20 -16.94 1.96 6.89
CA GLY A 20 -16.16 3.20 7.06
C GLY A 20 -14.66 2.98 7.25
N ARG A 21 -14.15 1.74 7.21
CA ARG A 21 -12.72 1.48 7.36
C ARG A 21 -11.97 1.70 6.05
N ALA A 22 -10.76 2.23 6.14
CA ALA A 22 -9.86 2.32 5.00
C ALA A 22 -9.19 0.96 4.75
N VAL A 23 -9.35 0.43 3.54
CA VAL A 23 -8.79 -0.83 3.08
C VAL A 23 -7.73 -0.54 2.03
N ALA A 24 -6.47 -0.83 2.37
CA ALA A 24 -5.34 -0.68 1.47
C ALA A 24 -5.08 -1.99 0.72
N THR A 25 -5.11 -1.96 -0.61
CA THR A 25 -4.85 -3.13 -1.46
C THR A 25 -3.55 -2.93 -2.23
N ALA A 26 -2.51 -3.70 -1.88
CA ALA A 26 -1.23 -3.64 -2.57
C ALA A 26 -1.35 -4.06 -4.04
N PHE A 27 -0.70 -3.33 -4.95
CA PHE A 27 -0.64 -3.75 -6.34
C PHE A 27 0.17 -5.05 -6.50
N PRO A 28 -0.24 -5.96 -7.39
CA PRO A 28 0.42 -7.26 -7.57
C PRO A 28 1.86 -7.13 -8.11
N ARG A 29 2.17 -6.01 -8.78
CA ARG A 29 3.50 -5.71 -9.31
C ARG A 29 4.06 -4.46 -8.62
N GLN A 30 5.24 -4.60 -8.02
CA GLN A 30 5.93 -3.59 -7.21
C GLN A 30 7.32 -3.25 -7.77
N ASP A 31 7.49 -3.34 -9.09
CA ASP A 31 8.76 -3.04 -9.73
C ASP A 31 9.07 -1.54 -9.70
N SER A 32 10.27 -1.19 -9.27
CA SER A 32 10.70 0.19 -9.06
C SER A 32 10.61 1.03 -10.34
N ALA A 33 10.72 0.40 -11.51
CA ALA A 33 10.68 1.02 -12.83
C ALA A 33 9.26 1.39 -13.33
N MET A 34 8.17 0.88 -12.72
CA MET A 34 6.82 1.26 -13.13
C MET A 34 6.36 2.57 -12.49
N LEU A 35 6.76 3.69 -13.09
CA LEU A 35 6.17 5.01 -12.80
C LEU A 35 4.63 5.01 -12.99
N ALA A 36 4.11 4.21 -13.91
CA ALA A 36 2.67 4.05 -14.13
C ALA A 36 1.91 3.43 -12.94
N ALA A 37 2.58 2.69 -12.06
CA ALA A 37 1.97 2.19 -10.82
C ALA A 37 1.89 3.28 -9.75
N PHE A 38 2.80 4.26 -9.78
CA PHE A 38 2.76 5.42 -8.88
C PHE A 38 1.61 6.38 -9.20
N THR A 39 1.28 6.58 -10.49
CA THR A 39 0.17 7.47 -10.87
C THR A 39 -1.21 6.95 -10.46
N LYS A 40 -1.31 5.66 -10.11
CA LYS A 40 -2.54 5.00 -9.65
C LYS A 40 -2.55 4.71 -8.15
N ALA A 41 -1.44 4.95 -7.46
CA ALA A 41 -1.33 4.65 -6.05
C ALA A 41 -1.95 5.77 -5.22
N ASP A 42 -2.88 5.42 -4.34
CA ASP A 42 -3.48 6.35 -3.38
C ASP A 42 -2.63 6.42 -2.09
N CYS A 43 -1.92 5.33 -1.79
CA CYS A 43 -1.06 5.24 -0.62
C CYS A 43 0.12 4.27 -0.82
N LEU A 44 1.08 4.35 0.12
CA LEU A 44 2.16 3.39 0.26
C LEU A 44 1.97 2.61 1.58
N ILE A 45 1.91 1.29 1.50
CA ILE A 45 1.94 0.43 2.68
C ILE A 45 3.39 0.34 3.16
N ILE A 46 3.61 0.68 4.43
CA ILE A 46 4.92 0.65 5.07
C ILE A 46 5.13 -0.73 5.66
N ARG A 47 6.21 -1.39 5.25
CA ARG A 47 6.64 -2.68 5.77
C ARG A 47 8.00 -2.51 6.43
N ASP A 48 8.05 -2.66 7.75
CA ASP A 48 9.31 -2.57 8.51
C ASP A 48 10.28 -3.68 8.11
N ILE A 49 11.56 -3.51 8.43
CA ILE A 49 12.60 -4.53 8.21
C ILE A 49 12.20 -5.83 8.92
N GLY A 50 12.22 -6.96 8.19
CA GLY A 50 11.86 -8.26 8.74
C GLY A 50 10.38 -8.44 9.09
N ALA A 51 9.49 -7.52 8.70
CA ALA A 51 8.05 -7.65 8.97
C ALA A 51 7.52 -9.00 8.45
N GLN A 52 6.77 -9.72 9.29
CA GLN A 52 6.14 -10.99 8.90
C GLN A 52 5.16 -10.79 7.73
N PRO A 53 4.91 -11.79 6.88
CA PRO A 53 3.96 -11.67 5.79
C PRO A 53 2.58 -11.18 6.29
N ALA A 54 2.13 -10.02 5.81
CA ALA A 54 0.78 -9.54 6.09
C ALA A 54 -0.23 -10.37 5.29
N LYS A 55 -1.36 -10.68 5.91
CA LYS A 55 -2.53 -11.32 5.31
C LYS A 55 -3.62 -10.29 5.04
N ALA A 56 -4.57 -10.66 4.20
CA ALA A 56 -5.78 -9.85 4.00
C ALA A 56 -6.51 -9.69 5.34
N GLY A 57 -6.86 -8.45 5.69
CA GLY A 57 -7.49 -8.10 6.96
C GLY A 57 -6.53 -7.72 8.08
N ASP A 58 -5.21 -7.91 7.91
CA ASP A 58 -4.24 -7.44 8.89
C ASP A 58 -4.16 -5.90 8.88
N LEU A 59 -4.00 -5.31 10.06
CA LEU A 59 -3.75 -3.88 10.18
C LEU A 59 -2.33 -3.56 9.73
N VAL A 60 -2.23 -2.56 8.85
CA VAL A 60 -0.96 -2.09 8.30
C VAL A 60 -0.83 -0.58 8.43
N ARG A 61 0.40 -0.08 8.52
CA ARG A 61 0.66 1.36 8.42
C ARG A 61 0.70 1.77 6.95
N ILE A 62 0.08 2.91 6.66
CA ILE A 62 0.11 3.51 5.32
C ILE A 62 0.64 4.93 5.38
N LEU A 63 1.30 5.33 4.30
CA LEU A 63 1.62 6.71 3.99
C LEU A 63 0.69 7.15 2.85
N PRO A 64 -0.33 8.00 3.11
CA PRO A 64 -1.20 8.52 2.07
C PRO A 64 -0.41 9.37 1.08
N LEU A 65 -0.63 9.15 -0.22
CA LEU A 65 -0.10 10.02 -1.27
C LEU A 65 -1.21 11.03 -1.57
N GLY A 66 -1.09 12.24 -1.02
CA GLY A 66 -2.16 13.26 -1.00
C GLY A 66 -2.74 13.73 -2.34
N PHE A 67 -2.37 13.10 -3.46
CA PHE A 67 -2.88 13.38 -4.80
C PHE A 67 -3.40 12.14 -5.56
N GLY A 68 -3.23 10.92 -5.04
CA GLY A 68 -3.78 9.71 -5.64
C GLY A 68 -5.24 9.54 -5.20
N ALA A 69 -6.17 9.87 -6.10
CA ALA A 69 -7.62 9.82 -5.93
C ALA A 69 -8.21 10.72 -4.83
N LEU A 70 -8.28 12.03 -5.13
CA LEU A 70 -9.51 12.78 -4.83
C LEU A 70 -10.65 12.13 -5.62
N ARG A 71 -11.27 11.10 -5.04
CA ARG A 71 -12.60 10.64 -5.44
C ARG A 71 -13.60 11.48 -4.66
N PHE A 72 -14.08 12.54 -5.31
CA PHE A 72 -15.32 13.23 -4.94
C PHE A 72 -16.52 12.31 -5.19
#